data_AF-A0AAD5KJW3-F1
#
_entry.id   AF-A0AAD5KJW3-F1
#
_cell.length_a   1.000
_cell.length_b   1.000
_cell.length_c   1.000
_cell.angle_alpha   90.00
_cell.angle_beta   90.00
_cell.angle_gamma   90.00
#
_symmetry.space_group_name_H-M   'P 1'
#
loop_
_entity.id
_entity.type
_entity.pdbx_description
1 polymer ?
#
loop_
_entity_poly.entity_id
_entity_poly.type
_entity_poly.pdbx_seq_one_letter_code
_entity_poly.pdbx_strand_id
1 'polypeptide(L)'
;MGKLPSMEMLDKYKLKNPYAQLKQAIKRGDIRRFYAIMEQNYDFFARTWSYLLLKARCRILLWRSCLRRVFILSRQSEEDRIMSFKICYDGLLAAGEDRDLDFYDTENILVSLISQGYIRGYLHHQLQQVVLSKVNPFPPIWQIKPYVERYNDDLVEEHLKTNQPMMPSDVQALIDEPEGQFDGQEGNGAHDGEFNSAFDQALDDHGFEEQGFGMAGMNTNGVGATPGAGGGFFFQ
;
A
#
# COMPACT_ATOMS: atom_id res chain seq x y z
N MET A 1 -9.79 16.58 -3.40
CA MET A 1 -8.81 17.56 -3.92
C MET A 1 -8.07 16.99 -5.13
N GLY A 2 -8.69 17.03 -6.32
CA GLY A 2 -8.10 16.54 -7.59
C GLY A 2 -7.43 17.63 -8.43
N LYS A 3 -7.07 18.76 -7.81
CA LYS A 3 -6.48 19.92 -8.48
C LYS A 3 -4.97 19.92 -8.21
N LEU A 4 -4.19 19.77 -9.27
CA LEU A 4 -2.74 19.92 -9.21
C LEU A 4 -2.40 21.41 -9.05
N PRO A 5 -1.44 21.79 -8.19
CA PRO A 5 -1.11 23.19 -7.95
C PRO A 5 -0.68 23.90 -9.25
N SER A 6 -1.05 25.18 -9.40
CA SER A 6 -0.62 26.02 -10.53
C SER A 6 0.88 26.27 -10.45
N MET A 7 1.54 26.38 -11.61
CA MET A 7 2.99 26.64 -11.69
C MET A 7 3.36 27.97 -11.03
N GLU A 8 2.45 28.94 -11.03
CA GLU A 8 2.65 30.27 -10.44
C GLU A 8 2.72 30.22 -8.90
N MET A 9 1.88 29.37 -8.29
CA MET A 9 1.95 29.08 -6.85
C MET A 9 3.27 28.39 -6.49
N LEU A 10 3.71 27.45 -7.31
CA LEU A 10 4.98 26.73 -7.10
C LEU A 10 6.20 27.65 -7.20
N ASP A 11 6.13 28.67 -8.07
CA ASP A 11 7.17 29.68 -8.22
C ASP A 11 7.28 30.55 -6.96
N LYS A 12 6.13 30.98 -6.42
CA LYS A 12 6.05 31.82 -5.22
C LYS A 12 6.68 31.18 -3.99
N TYR A 13 6.63 29.85 -3.87
CA TYR A 13 7.17 29.11 -2.73
C TYR A 13 8.52 28.43 -3.00
N LYS A 14 9.16 28.64 -4.17
CA LYS A 14 10.42 27.96 -4.58
C LYS A 14 10.34 26.42 -4.57
N LEU A 15 9.13 25.86 -4.71
CA LEU A 15 8.86 24.42 -4.69
C LEU A 15 8.85 23.81 -6.10
N LYS A 16 9.27 24.58 -7.11
CA LYS A 16 9.09 24.28 -8.53
C LYS A 16 9.75 22.97 -8.95
N ASN A 17 10.98 22.71 -8.51
CA ASN A 17 11.79 21.60 -9.01
C ASN A 17 11.21 20.20 -8.70
N PRO A 18 10.92 19.84 -7.43
CA PRO A 18 10.38 18.50 -7.14
C PRO A 18 8.92 18.35 -7.59
N TYR A 19 8.07 19.35 -7.36
CA TYR A 19 6.64 19.22 -7.64
C TYR A 19 6.28 19.34 -9.12
N ALA A 20 7.03 20.08 -9.94
CA ALA A 20 6.77 20.16 -11.37
C ALA A 20 7.01 18.80 -12.05
N GLN A 21 8.12 18.15 -11.72
CA GLN A 21 8.44 16.82 -12.25
C GLN A 21 7.44 15.78 -11.75
N LEU A 22 7.04 15.85 -10.47
CA LEU A 22 6.03 14.98 -9.89
C LEU A 22 4.67 15.14 -10.59
N LYS A 23 4.23 16.38 -10.82
CA LYS A 23 2.99 16.69 -11.54
C LYS A 23 3.00 16.13 -12.96
N GLN A 24 4.14 16.23 -13.65
CA GLN A 24 4.31 15.67 -14.99
C GLN A 24 4.24 14.14 -14.97
N ALA A 25 4.91 13.48 -14.02
CA ALA A 25 4.88 12.03 -13.86
C ALA A 25 3.45 11.51 -13.57
N ILE A 26 2.70 12.18 -12.68
CA ILE A 26 1.31 11.84 -12.37
C ILE A 26 0.41 12.00 -13.59
N LYS A 27 0.49 13.14 -14.29
CA LYS A 27 -0.26 13.35 -15.55
C LYS A 27 0.11 12.33 -16.61
N ARG A 28 1.37 11.93 -16.65
CA ARG A 28 1.88 10.94 -17.59
C ARG A 28 1.48 9.52 -17.16
N GLY A 29 1.13 9.26 -15.90
CA GLY A 29 0.93 7.88 -15.42
C GLY A 29 2.23 7.07 -15.51
N ASP A 30 3.37 7.72 -15.31
CA ASP A 30 4.69 7.09 -15.33
C ASP A 30 5.07 6.74 -13.89
N ILE A 31 4.84 5.49 -13.50
CA ILE A 31 4.95 5.02 -12.10
C ILE A 31 6.43 4.95 -11.69
N ARG A 32 7.29 4.43 -12.57
CA ARG A 32 8.75 4.39 -12.36
C ARG A 32 9.33 5.76 -12.10
N ARG A 33 9.06 6.71 -13.01
CA ARG A 33 9.58 8.07 -12.88
C ARG A 33 9.05 8.77 -11.64
N PHE A 34 7.80 8.51 -11.27
CA PHE A 34 7.23 9.04 -10.03
C PHE A 34 8.01 8.58 -8.79
N TYR A 35 8.26 7.27 -8.63
CA TYR A 35 9.02 6.77 -7.49
C TYR A 35 10.48 7.25 -7.50
N ALA A 36 11.14 7.29 -8.67
CA ALA A 36 12.49 7.83 -8.78
C ALA A 36 12.58 9.29 -8.31
N ILE A 37 11.62 10.15 -8.69
CA ILE A 37 11.55 11.54 -8.23
C ILE A 37 11.30 11.60 -6.72
N MET A 38 10.46 10.72 -6.18
CA MET A 38 10.19 10.67 -4.74
C MET A 38 11.44 10.30 -3.93
N GLU A 39 12.21 9.31 -4.38
CA GLU A 39 13.44 8.88 -3.72
C GLU A 39 14.55 9.94 -3.84
N GLN A 40 14.72 10.55 -5.02
CA GLN A 40 15.68 11.64 -5.22
C GLN A 40 15.40 12.87 -4.33
N ASN A 41 14.15 13.08 -3.93
CA ASN A 41 13.73 14.22 -3.11
C ASN A 41 13.20 13.76 -1.74
N TYR A 42 13.63 12.57 -1.27
CA TYR A 42 13.12 11.97 -0.04
C TYR A 42 13.24 12.91 1.15
N ASP A 43 14.43 13.51 1.38
CA ASP A 43 14.69 14.40 2.50
C ASP A 43 13.72 15.59 2.57
N PHE A 44 13.36 16.13 1.40
CA PHE A 44 12.43 17.25 1.31
C PHE A 44 11.00 16.83 1.70
N PHE A 45 10.53 15.71 1.16
CA PHE A 45 9.18 15.22 1.44
C PHE A 45 9.02 14.64 2.85
N ALA A 46 10.09 14.06 3.40
CA ALA A 46 10.14 13.54 4.76
C ALA A 46 10.03 14.68 5.78
N ARG A 47 10.82 15.77 5.61
CA ARG A 47 10.73 16.97 6.46
C ARG A 47 9.36 17.64 6.43
N THR A 48 8.68 17.54 5.29
CA THR A 48 7.35 18.14 5.09
C THR A 48 6.21 17.16 5.46
N TRP A 49 6.51 15.96 5.99
CA TRP A 49 5.54 14.91 6.34
C TRP A 49 4.56 14.52 5.22
N SER A 50 4.92 14.85 3.97
CA SER A 50 4.04 14.69 2.81
C SER A 50 4.38 13.45 1.98
N TYR A 51 5.53 12.82 2.25
CA TYR A 51 5.99 11.61 1.55
C TYR A 51 4.93 10.49 1.58
N LEU A 52 4.45 10.12 2.78
CA LEU A 52 3.51 9.00 2.94
C LEU A 52 2.16 9.31 2.27
N LEU A 53 1.67 10.53 2.45
CA LEU A 53 0.41 10.98 1.86
C LEU A 53 0.49 10.97 0.32
N LEU A 54 1.58 11.49 -0.25
CA LEU A 54 1.81 11.47 -1.70
C LEU A 54 1.91 10.02 -2.20
N LYS A 55 2.69 9.16 -1.54
CA LYS A 55 2.85 7.76 -1.92
C LYS A 55 1.52 7.01 -1.97
N ALA A 56 0.70 7.15 -0.94
CA ALA A 56 -0.60 6.47 -0.86
C ALA A 56 -1.63 7.04 -1.84
N ARG A 57 -1.80 8.36 -1.89
CA ARG A 57 -2.86 9.00 -2.70
C ARG A 57 -2.52 9.06 -4.18
N CYS A 58 -1.24 9.21 -4.54
CA CYS A 58 -0.84 9.29 -5.94
C CYS A 58 -0.82 7.93 -6.63
N ARG A 59 -0.67 6.82 -5.90
CA ARG A 59 -0.70 5.46 -6.47
C ARG A 59 -1.95 5.23 -7.34
N ILE A 60 -3.12 5.53 -6.78
CA ILE A 60 -4.41 5.38 -7.47
C ILE A 60 -4.49 6.32 -8.69
N LEU A 61 -3.99 7.55 -8.57
CA LEU A 61 -3.97 8.52 -9.68
C LEU A 61 -3.03 8.11 -10.82
N LEU A 62 -1.91 7.48 -10.49
CA LEU A 62 -0.94 6.98 -11.45
C LEU A 62 -1.52 5.80 -12.24
N TRP A 63 -2.11 4.81 -11.57
CA TRP A 63 -2.77 3.69 -12.23
C TRP A 63 -3.88 4.17 -13.17
N ARG A 64 -4.73 5.08 -12.70
CA ARG A 64 -5.76 5.69 -13.54
C ARG A 64 -5.17 6.40 -14.77
N SER A 65 -4.11 7.18 -14.58
CA SER A 65 -3.50 7.96 -15.67
C SER A 65 -2.78 7.07 -16.68
N CYS A 66 -2.17 5.98 -16.19
CA CYS A 66 -1.58 4.92 -17.01
C CYS A 66 -2.65 4.25 -17.87
N LEU A 67 -3.71 3.71 -17.26
CA LEU A 67 -4.81 3.05 -17.97
C LEU A 67 -5.53 3.98 -18.95
N ARG A 68 -5.69 5.26 -18.61
CA ARG A 68 -6.20 6.26 -19.54
C ARG A 68 -5.33 6.37 -20.79
N ARG A 69 -4.00 6.37 -20.64
CA ARG A 69 -3.10 6.38 -21.81
C ARG A 69 -3.23 5.08 -22.59
N VAL A 70 -3.18 3.94 -21.92
CA VAL A 70 -3.30 2.62 -22.55
C VAL A 70 -4.58 2.56 -23.38
N PHE A 71 -5.70 3.03 -22.83
CA PHE A 71 -6.97 3.15 -23.56
C PHE A 71 -6.89 4.01 -24.80
N ILE A 72 -6.24 5.17 -24.69
CA ILE A 72 -6.08 6.09 -25.83
C ILE A 72 -5.19 5.49 -26.92
N LEU A 73 -4.21 4.65 -26.55
CA LEU A 73 -3.29 4.00 -27.47
C LEU A 73 -3.86 2.71 -28.07
N SER A 74 -4.69 1.98 -27.33
CA SER A 74 -5.25 0.70 -27.77
C SER A 74 -6.45 0.86 -28.69
N ARG A 75 -7.19 1.96 -28.57
CA ARG A 75 -8.36 2.25 -29.40
C ARG A 75 -7.94 2.55 -30.84
N GLN A 76 -8.55 1.87 -31.80
CA GLN A 76 -8.36 2.14 -33.23
C GLN A 76 -9.45 3.09 -33.73
N SER A 77 -10.65 2.99 -33.15
CA SER A 77 -11.78 3.89 -33.39
C SER A 77 -12.25 4.56 -32.08
N GLU A 78 -12.96 5.68 -32.17
CA GLU A 78 -13.60 6.32 -31.01
C GLU A 78 -14.74 5.47 -30.41
N GLU A 79 -15.24 4.49 -31.17
CA GLU A 79 -16.29 3.56 -30.73
C GLU A 79 -15.73 2.37 -29.94
N ASP A 80 -14.41 2.14 -29.98
CA ASP A 80 -13.77 1.06 -29.22
C ASP A 80 -13.80 1.37 -27.73
N ARG A 81 -14.59 0.58 -27.00
CA ARG A 81 -14.82 0.74 -25.56
C ARG A 81 -14.34 -0.44 -24.75
N ILE A 82 -13.84 -1.46 -25.42
CA ILE A 82 -13.40 -2.71 -24.82
C ILE A 82 -11.89 -2.69 -24.74
N MET A 83 -11.35 -3.08 -23.59
CA MET A 83 -9.92 -3.32 -23.42
C MET A 83 -9.71 -4.68 -22.78
N SER A 84 -8.84 -5.50 -23.40
CA SER A 84 -8.44 -6.78 -22.83
C SER A 84 -7.49 -6.58 -21.65
N PHE A 85 -7.55 -7.46 -20.65
CA PHE A 85 -6.68 -7.37 -19.47
C PHE A 85 -5.21 -7.46 -19.82
N LYS A 86 -4.86 -8.23 -20.86
CA LYS A 86 -3.48 -8.28 -21.38
C LYS A 86 -2.94 -6.90 -21.75
N ILE A 87 -3.74 -6.07 -22.40
CA ILE A 87 -3.33 -4.72 -22.79
C ILE A 87 -3.16 -3.82 -21.55
N CYS A 88 -4.05 -3.97 -20.56
CA CYS A 88 -3.90 -3.30 -19.25
C CYS A 88 -2.59 -3.72 -18.56
N TYR A 89 -2.33 -5.02 -18.53
CA TYR A 89 -1.15 -5.64 -17.93
C TYR A 89 0.14 -5.12 -18.58
N ASP A 90 0.23 -5.21 -19.91
CA ASP A 90 1.40 -4.73 -20.67
C ASP A 90 1.65 -3.24 -20.42
N GLY A 91 0.57 -2.45 -20.33
CA GLY A 91 0.66 -1.02 -20.01
C GLY A 91 1.14 -0.72 -18.58
N LEU A 92 0.65 -1.48 -17.59
CA LEU A 92 1.06 -1.35 -16.19
C LEU A 92 2.51 -1.81 -16.00
N LEU A 93 2.91 -2.92 -16.61
CA LEU A 93 4.28 -3.42 -16.61
C LEU A 93 5.23 -2.42 -17.29
N ALA A 94 4.81 -1.79 -18.39
CA ALA A 94 5.60 -0.75 -19.04
C ALA A 94 5.70 0.55 -18.24
N ALA A 95 4.72 0.86 -17.39
CA ALA A 95 4.72 2.06 -16.55
C ALA A 95 5.41 1.85 -15.19
N GLY A 96 5.35 0.63 -14.65
CA GLY A 96 5.83 0.22 -13.33
C GLY A 96 7.23 -0.37 -13.34
N GLU A 97 7.79 -0.53 -12.14
CA GLU A 97 9.05 -1.26 -11.90
C GLU A 97 8.81 -2.66 -11.34
N ASP A 98 7.57 -2.90 -10.89
CA ASP A 98 7.16 -4.12 -10.24
C ASP A 98 7.16 -5.28 -11.26
N ARG A 99 8.06 -6.23 -11.05
CA ARG A 99 8.23 -7.40 -11.93
C ARG A 99 7.35 -8.57 -11.49
N ASP A 100 6.80 -8.50 -10.29
CA ASP A 100 5.98 -9.55 -9.70
C ASP A 100 4.49 -9.31 -9.97
N LEU A 101 4.15 -8.22 -10.68
CA LEU A 101 2.79 -7.92 -11.11
C LEU A 101 2.27 -9.08 -11.97
N ASP A 102 1.12 -9.63 -11.58
CA ASP A 102 0.42 -10.68 -12.32
C ASP A 102 -0.92 -10.19 -12.93
N PHE A 103 -1.65 -11.12 -13.55
CA PHE A 103 -2.97 -10.84 -14.14
C PHE A 103 -4.06 -10.59 -13.08
N TYR A 104 -3.97 -11.24 -11.91
CA TYR A 104 -4.94 -11.06 -10.81
C TYR A 104 -4.79 -9.69 -10.15
N ASP A 105 -3.56 -9.21 -9.98
CA ASP A 105 -3.24 -7.86 -9.51
C ASP A 105 -3.77 -6.81 -10.47
N THR A 106 -3.58 -7.03 -11.77
CA THR A 106 -4.11 -6.14 -12.81
C THR A 106 -5.63 -6.07 -12.75
N GLU A 107 -6.30 -7.22 -12.61
CA GLU A 107 -7.75 -7.28 -12.42
C GLU A 107 -8.17 -6.54 -11.15
N ASN A 108 -7.50 -6.78 -10.03
CA ASN A 108 -7.79 -6.14 -8.75
C ASN A 108 -7.64 -4.61 -8.81
N ILE A 109 -6.60 -4.12 -9.49
CA ILE A 109 -6.41 -2.69 -9.75
C ILE A 109 -7.58 -2.12 -10.56
N LEU A 110 -8.03 -2.82 -11.61
CA LEU A 110 -9.17 -2.41 -12.44
C LEU A 110 -10.47 -2.36 -11.62
N VAL A 111 -10.75 -3.41 -10.86
CA VAL A 111 -11.92 -3.49 -9.96
C VAL A 111 -11.90 -2.35 -8.95
N SER A 112 -10.75 -2.11 -8.32
CA SER A 112 -10.55 -1.03 -7.36
C SER A 112 -10.84 0.35 -7.97
N LEU A 113 -10.35 0.60 -9.19
CA LEU A 113 -10.54 1.87 -9.88
C LEU A 113 -12.00 2.08 -10.34
N ILE A 114 -12.70 1.01 -10.72
CA ILE A 114 -14.12 1.06 -11.09
C ILE A 114 -14.98 1.29 -9.84
N SER A 115 -14.75 0.51 -8.78
CA SER A 115 -15.48 0.61 -7.50
C SER A 115 -15.39 2.00 -6.89
N GLN A 116 -14.19 2.58 -6.88
CA GLN A 116 -13.96 3.93 -6.37
C GLN A 116 -14.44 5.04 -7.34
N GLY A 117 -14.93 4.70 -8.53
CA GLY A 117 -15.45 5.66 -9.52
C GLY A 117 -14.38 6.46 -10.26
N TYR A 118 -13.11 6.06 -10.18
CA TYR A 118 -12.03 6.64 -10.98
C TYR A 118 -12.14 6.28 -12.46
N ILE A 119 -12.74 5.13 -12.76
CA ILE A 119 -13.06 4.65 -14.11
C ILE A 119 -14.55 4.30 -14.14
N ARG A 120 -15.24 4.73 -15.19
CA ARG A 120 -16.65 4.37 -15.42
C ARG A 120 -16.72 3.25 -16.44
N GLY A 121 -17.17 2.09 -16.00
CA GLY A 121 -17.29 0.91 -16.82
C GLY A 121 -17.70 -0.29 -15.97
N TYR A 122 -17.77 -1.44 -16.61
CA TYR A 122 -17.93 -2.72 -15.93
C TYR A 122 -16.82 -3.67 -16.39
N LEU A 123 -16.54 -4.65 -15.55
CA LEU A 123 -15.53 -5.66 -15.79
C LEU A 123 -16.22 -6.98 -16.12
N HIS A 124 -15.81 -7.62 -17.21
CA HIS A 124 -16.30 -8.92 -17.63
C HIS A 124 -15.21 -9.97 -17.40
N HIS A 125 -15.18 -10.54 -16.19
CA HIS A 125 -14.13 -11.47 -15.75
C HIS A 125 -13.94 -12.66 -16.71
N GLN A 126 -15.02 -13.33 -17.14
CA GLN A 126 -14.92 -14.51 -18.01
C GLN A 126 -14.31 -14.23 -19.39
N LEU A 127 -14.45 -12.99 -19.90
CA LEU A 127 -13.89 -12.59 -21.19
C LEU A 127 -12.55 -11.86 -21.01
N GLN A 128 -12.11 -11.66 -19.76
CA GLN A 128 -10.90 -10.91 -19.40
C GLN A 128 -10.87 -9.53 -20.08
N GLN A 129 -12.02 -8.85 -20.03
CA GLN A 129 -12.25 -7.57 -20.71
C GLN A 129 -12.86 -6.55 -19.76
N VAL A 130 -12.42 -5.29 -19.89
CA VAL A 130 -13.07 -4.14 -19.26
C VAL A 130 -13.82 -3.36 -20.33
N VAL A 131 -15.10 -3.10 -20.06
CA VAL A 131 -15.96 -2.32 -20.96
C VAL A 131 -16.21 -0.96 -20.34
N LEU A 132 -15.73 0.08 -21.02
CA LEU A 132 -15.78 1.45 -20.54
C LEU A 132 -17.08 2.15 -20.97
N SER A 133 -17.49 3.16 -20.20
CA SER A 133 -18.66 3.98 -20.51
C SER A 133 -18.47 4.83 -21.77
N LYS A 134 -19.56 5.07 -22.50
CA LYS A 134 -19.57 5.90 -23.72
C LYS A 134 -19.27 7.35 -23.38
N VAL A 135 -19.81 7.80 -22.25
CA VAL A 135 -19.76 9.19 -21.82
C VAL A 135 -18.78 9.30 -20.67
N ASN A 136 -17.63 9.92 -20.94
CA ASN A 136 -16.58 10.19 -19.96
C ASN A 136 -16.13 8.95 -19.17
N PRO A 137 -15.43 7.99 -19.83
CA PRO A 137 -14.92 6.78 -19.15
C PRO A 137 -13.93 7.10 -18.03
N PHE A 138 -13.25 8.25 -18.09
CA PHE A 138 -12.33 8.74 -17.05
C PHE A 138 -12.82 10.09 -16.48
N PRO A 139 -13.79 10.11 -15.54
CA PRO A 139 -14.39 11.35 -15.01
C PRO A 139 -13.36 12.18 -14.24
N PRO A 140 -13.36 13.51 -14.28
CA PRO A 140 -12.32 14.30 -13.63
C PRO A 140 -12.22 14.04 -12.12
N ILE A 141 -11.00 14.04 -11.58
CA ILE A 141 -10.70 13.58 -10.21
C ILE A 141 -11.49 14.34 -9.13
N TRP A 142 -11.84 15.60 -9.35
CA TRP A 142 -12.63 16.39 -8.39
C TRP A 142 -14.09 15.95 -8.27
N GLN A 143 -14.63 15.21 -9.24
CA GLN A 143 -16.01 14.74 -9.24
C GLN A 143 -16.18 13.44 -8.44
N ILE A 144 -15.07 12.80 -8.08
CA ILE A 144 -15.06 11.50 -7.41
C ILE A 144 -15.42 11.72 -5.94
N LYS A 145 -16.49 11.08 -5.49
CA LYS A 145 -16.86 11.02 -4.08
C LYS A 145 -16.15 9.80 -3.48
N PRO A 146 -15.18 9.98 -2.57
CA PRO A 146 -14.59 8.84 -1.88
C PRO A 146 -15.70 8.13 -1.10
N TYR A 147 -15.73 6.80 -1.15
CA TYR A 147 -16.54 6.02 -0.23
C TYR A 147 -15.99 6.29 1.17
N VAL A 148 -16.80 6.92 2.01
CA VAL A 148 -16.52 7.08 3.44
C VAL A 148 -17.48 6.11 4.10
N GLU A 149 -16.96 5.00 4.63
CA GLU A 149 -17.73 4.21 5.58
C GLU A 149 -18.07 5.14 6.74
N ARG A 150 -19.32 5.57 6.79
CA ARG A 150 -19.87 6.21 7.97
C ARG A 150 -20.37 5.06 8.83
N TYR A 151 -19.58 4.71 9.82
CA TYR A 151 -20.08 3.88 10.91
C TYR A 151 -21.26 4.64 11.51
N ASN A 152 -22.45 4.06 11.41
CA ASN A 152 -23.63 4.66 12.00
C ASN A 152 -23.71 4.14 13.43
N ASP A 153 -23.08 4.86 14.35
CA ASP A 153 -23.03 4.51 15.78
C ASP A 153 -24.44 4.16 16.30
N ASP A 154 -25.46 4.91 15.88
CA ASP A 154 -26.86 4.71 16.27
C ASP A 154 -27.42 3.33 15.87
N LEU A 155 -27.13 2.88 14.64
CA LEU A 155 -27.59 1.57 14.13
C LEU A 155 -26.84 0.42 14.80
N VAL A 156 -25.57 0.62 15.15
CA VAL A 156 -24.79 -0.41 15.83
C VAL A 156 -25.23 -0.51 17.29
N GLU A 157 -25.48 0.61 17.96
CA GLU A 157 -26.08 0.60 19.29
C GLU A 157 -27.44 -0.10 19.32
N GLU A 158 -28.31 0.15 18.34
CA GLU A 158 -29.60 -0.54 18.23
C GLU A 158 -29.42 -2.06 18.03
N HIS A 159 -28.47 -2.47 17.19
CA HIS A 159 -28.16 -3.88 16.94
C HIS A 159 -27.58 -4.57 18.19
N LEU A 160 -26.70 -3.89 18.93
CA LEU A 160 -26.14 -4.38 20.19
C LEU A 160 -27.22 -4.52 21.26
N LYS A 161 -28.13 -3.55 21.38
CA LYS A 161 -29.27 -3.60 22.32
C LYS A 161 -30.27 -4.71 21.98
N THR A 162 -30.48 -4.99 20.68
CA THR A 162 -31.48 -5.96 20.24
C THR A 162 -30.97 -7.40 20.30
N ASN A 163 -29.69 -7.62 20.01
CA ASN A 163 -29.13 -8.96 19.80
C ASN A 163 -28.03 -9.36 20.79
N GLN A 164 -27.73 -8.56 21.82
CA GLN A 164 -26.82 -9.01 22.88
C GLN A 164 -27.45 -10.22 23.60
N PRO A 165 -26.77 -11.38 23.64
CA PRO A 165 -27.20 -12.44 24.54
C PRO A 165 -27.12 -11.90 25.98
N MET A 166 -28.14 -12.18 26.79
CA MET A 166 -28.12 -11.77 28.19
C MET A 166 -26.87 -12.34 28.85
N MET A 167 -26.10 -11.47 29.50
CA MET A 167 -24.90 -11.86 30.24
C MET A 167 -25.28 -12.97 31.25
N PRO A 168 -24.58 -14.11 31.28
CA PRO A 168 -24.83 -15.16 32.27
C PRO A 168 -24.70 -14.59 33.69
N SER A 169 -25.60 -15.00 34.59
CA SER A 169 -25.67 -14.53 35.98
C SER A 169 -24.34 -14.60 36.72
N ASP A 170 -23.52 -15.59 36.38
CA ASP A 170 -22.25 -15.90 37.04
C ASP A 170 -21.18 -14.83 36.72
N VAL A 171 -21.26 -14.22 35.55
CA VAL A 171 -20.35 -13.14 35.12
C VAL A 171 -20.82 -11.80 35.68
N GLN A 172 -22.14 -11.59 35.79
CA GLN A 172 -22.71 -10.39 36.39
C GLN A 172 -22.39 -10.29 37.89
N ALA A 173 -22.45 -11.42 38.61
CA ALA A 173 -22.12 -11.50 40.03
C ALA A 173 -20.65 -11.14 40.33
N LEU A 174 -19.71 -11.43 39.42
CA LEU A 174 -18.29 -11.08 39.55
C LEU A 174 -18.00 -9.59 39.31
N ILE A 175 -18.84 -8.89 38.55
CA ILE A 175 -18.70 -7.45 38.28
C ILE A 175 -19.35 -6.63 39.41
N ASP A 176 -20.40 -7.17 40.03
CA ASP A 176 -21.16 -6.51 41.10
C ASP A 176 -20.59 -6.79 42.50
N GLU A 177 -19.50 -7.54 42.64
CA GLU A 177 -18.79 -7.61 43.94
C GLU A 177 -18.20 -6.23 44.26
N PRO A 178 -18.62 -5.57 45.37
CA PRO A 178 -17.95 -4.36 45.80
C PRO A 178 -16.51 -4.74 46.14
N GLU A 179 -15.53 -4.02 45.58
CA GLU A 179 -14.11 -4.20 45.89
C GLU A 179 -13.95 -4.36 47.40
N GLY A 180 -13.64 -5.60 47.82
CA GLY A 180 -13.49 -5.95 49.22
C GLY A 180 -12.48 -5.00 49.84
N GLN A 181 -12.90 -4.36 50.92
CA GLN A 181 -12.08 -3.50 51.75
C GLN A 181 -10.79 -4.24 52.11
N PHE A 182 -9.65 -3.82 51.53
CA PHE A 182 -8.33 -4.28 51.93
C PHE A 182 -8.04 -3.74 53.33
N ASP A 183 -8.51 -4.45 54.35
CA ASP A 183 -8.03 -4.28 55.71
C ASP A 183 -6.62 -4.84 55.80
N GLY A 184 -5.65 -3.94 55.88
CA GLY A 184 -4.28 -4.28 56.19
C GLY A 184 -4.20 -4.86 57.60
N GLN A 185 -3.88 -6.16 57.69
CA GLN A 185 -3.22 -6.72 58.87
C GLN A 185 -1.92 -7.40 58.43
N GLU A 186 -0.82 -6.73 58.74
CA GLU A 186 0.52 -7.31 58.74
C GLU A 186 0.57 -8.50 59.71
N GLY A 187 0.80 -9.70 59.16
CA GLY A 187 1.00 -10.94 59.88
C GLY A 187 2.27 -11.63 59.38
N ASN A 188 3.38 -11.26 59.99
CA ASN A 188 4.74 -11.80 59.87
C ASN A 188 4.81 -13.33 59.67
N GLY A 189 5.52 -13.83 58.65
CA GLY A 189 5.84 -15.25 58.54
C GLY A 189 6.17 -15.78 57.14
N ALA A 190 7.43 -15.60 56.72
CA ALA A 190 8.21 -16.40 55.78
C ALA A 190 7.47 -17.39 54.84
N HIS A 191 7.36 -17.08 53.54
CA HIS A 191 7.53 -18.05 52.44
C HIS A 191 7.64 -17.38 51.06
N ASP A 192 8.48 -16.35 50.92
CA ASP A 192 8.85 -15.80 49.61
C ASP A 192 10.02 -16.60 49.03
N GLY A 193 9.73 -17.74 48.39
CA GLY A 193 10.78 -18.60 47.84
C GLY A 193 10.38 -19.60 46.75
N GLU A 194 9.10 -19.75 46.40
CA GLU A 194 8.68 -20.83 45.47
C GLU A 194 7.99 -20.36 44.19
N PHE A 195 7.71 -19.06 44.01
CA PHE A 195 7.01 -18.60 42.81
C PHE A 195 7.94 -18.12 41.67
N ASN A 196 9.18 -17.72 41.98
CA ASN A 196 10.14 -17.28 40.96
C ASN A 196 10.95 -18.41 40.32
N SER A 197 10.94 -19.63 40.87
CA SER A 197 11.63 -20.78 40.27
C SER A 197 10.82 -21.46 39.15
N ALA A 198 9.49 -21.43 39.22
CA ALA A 198 8.62 -22.05 38.22
C ALA A 198 8.57 -21.30 36.88
N PHE A 199 8.87 -19.99 36.88
CA PHE A 199 8.88 -19.17 35.67
C PHE A 199 10.23 -19.24 34.93
N ASP A 200 11.35 -19.35 35.66
CA ASP A 200 12.68 -19.57 35.06
C ASP A 200 12.85 -21.00 34.52
N GLN A 201 12.15 -21.99 35.08
CA GLN A 201 12.25 -23.38 34.62
C GLN A 201 11.47 -23.67 33.32
N ALA A 202 10.57 -22.78 32.88
CA ALA A 202 9.78 -22.94 31.67
C ALA A 202 10.43 -22.33 30.41
N LEU A 203 11.53 -21.57 30.57
CA LEU A 203 12.28 -20.95 29.47
C LEU A 203 13.41 -21.86 28.92
N ASP A 204 13.70 -22.97 29.58
CA ASP A 204 14.74 -23.93 29.17
C ASP A 204 14.21 -25.16 28.37
N ASP A 205 12.89 -25.39 28.31
CA ASP A 205 12.34 -26.68 27.82
C ASP A 205 11.78 -26.68 26.38
N HIS A 206 11.96 -25.60 25.62
CA HIS A 206 11.73 -25.61 24.17
C HIS A 206 13.02 -25.31 23.40
N GLY A 207 13.91 -26.32 23.41
CA GLY A 207 15.03 -26.43 22.50
C GLY A 207 14.59 -26.45 21.03
N PHE A 208 15.02 -25.43 20.30
CA PHE A 208 15.08 -25.41 18.84
C PHE A 208 16.17 -26.40 18.40
N GLU A 209 15.81 -27.54 17.82
CA GLU A 209 16.75 -28.39 17.11
C GLU A 209 17.26 -27.68 15.85
N GLU A 210 18.53 -27.30 15.88
CA GLU A 210 19.32 -26.97 14.70
C GLU A 210 19.57 -28.24 13.87
N GLN A 211 19.16 -28.23 12.59
CA GLN A 211 19.85 -29.01 11.55
C GLN A 211 20.25 -28.09 10.39
N GLY A 212 21.50 -27.62 10.52
CA GLY A 212 22.52 -27.28 9.51
C GLY A 212 22.13 -26.95 8.07
N PHE A 213 22.48 -25.71 7.66
CA PHE A 213 23.18 -25.48 6.40
C PHE A 213 24.28 -24.43 6.63
N GLY A 214 25.52 -24.82 6.31
CA GLY A 214 26.74 -24.12 6.68
C GLY A 214 26.97 -22.79 5.96
N MET A 215 27.47 -21.82 6.73
CA MET A 215 28.10 -20.59 6.25
C MET A 215 29.62 -20.82 6.14
N ALA A 216 30.16 -20.76 4.93
CA ALA A 216 31.59 -20.57 4.69
C ALA A 216 31.88 -19.07 4.55
N GLY A 217 32.84 -18.59 5.33
CA GLY A 217 33.14 -17.18 5.52
C GLY A 217 33.69 -16.45 4.30
N MET A 218 33.33 -15.17 4.22
CA MET A 218 34.09 -14.15 3.51
C MET A 218 35.23 -13.68 4.41
N ASN A 219 36.47 -13.70 3.91
CA ASN A 219 37.42 -12.65 4.23
C ASN A 219 38.15 -12.20 2.97
N THR A 220 38.30 -10.89 2.91
CA THR A 220 38.86 -10.04 1.88
C THR A 220 40.39 -10.12 1.83
N ASN A 221 40.96 -10.00 0.62
CA ASN A 221 42.10 -9.13 0.36
C ASN A 221 42.26 -8.89 -1.15
N GLY A 222 42.50 -7.64 -1.51
CA GLY A 222 42.54 -7.17 -2.90
C GLY A 222 43.94 -7.10 -3.53
N VAL A 223 43.92 -6.44 -4.68
CA VAL A 223 45.02 -5.86 -5.46
C VAL A 223 45.72 -6.78 -6.49
N GLY A 224 45.48 -6.45 -7.77
CA GLY A 224 46.59 -6.07 -8.65
C GLY A 224 46.93 -6.96 -9.86
N ALA A 225 46.50 -6.48 -11.03
CA ALA A 225 47.24 -6.40 -12.30
C ALA A 225 47.65 -7.67 -13.07
N THR A 226 47.06 -7.81 -14.27
CA THR A 226 47.77 -8.20 -15.50
C THR A 226 47.18 -7.47 -16.73
N PRO A 227 48.01 -7.02 -17.70
CA PRO A 227 47.58 -6.34 -18.91
C PRO A 227 47.67 -7.22 -20.18
N GLY A 228 46.98 -6.80 -21.24
CA GLY A 228 47.20 -7.20 -22.65
C GLY A 228 46.02 -7.95 -23.27
N ALA A 229 45.63 -7.79 -24.53
CA ALA A 229 45.96 -6.86 -25.61
C ALA A 229 45.02 -7.21 -26.80
N GLY A 230 44.60 -6.20 -27.58
CA GLY A 230 44.01 -6.32 -28.92
C GLY A 230 42.51 -6.65 -28.96
N GLY A 231 41.64 -5.99 -29.74
CA GLY A 231 41.79 -5.04 -30.85
C GLY A 231 40.58 -5.18 -31.79
N GLY A 232 40.12 -4.08 -32.39
CA GLY A 232 39.15 -4.06 -33.52
C GLY A 232 37.72 -3.71 -33.12
N PHE A 233 37.21 -2.47 -33.24
CA PHE A 233 36.83 -1.76 -34.48
C PHE A 233 36.05 -2.65 -35.48
N PHE A 234 34.75 -2.42 -35.69
CA PHE A 234 34.22 -1.60 -36.80
C PHE A 234 32.68 -1.54 -36.78
N PHE A 235 32.18 -0.38 -37.23
CA PHE A 235 30.81 -0.07 -37.65
C PHE A 235 30.30 -1.00 -38.77
N GLN A 236 28.99 -1.29 -38.80
CA GLN A 236 28.07 -0.77 -39.82
C GLN A 236 26.61 -0.87 -39.37
#